data_AF-A0A3N5GDG6-F1
#
_entry.id   AF-A0A3N5GDG6-F1
#
_cell.length_a   1.000
_cell.length_b   1.000
_cell.length_c   1.000
_cell.angle_alpha   90.00
_cell.angle_beta   90.00
_cell.angle_gamma   90.00
#
_symmetry.space_group_name_H-M   'P 1'
#
loop_
_entity.id
_entity.type
_entity.pdbx_description
1 polymer ?
#
loop_
_entity_poly.entity_id
_entity_poly.type
_entity_poly.pdbx_seq_one_letter_code
_entity_poly.pdbx_strand_id
1 'polypeptide(L)'
;MAGTNPNPAVFIGGVFLLLAFAYVVFRVIVRRDYRLHGCLTGWSSTLQLLAFTGLMAFPYLFNPPAWTLSWMLAGPTSRHQQILGLVIILLGFLVAFGTMGWFGIRRAFGLDEKGLISTGPYRLTRNPQILGGYLLVIGVTVQWP
;
A
#
# COMPACT_ATOMS: atom_id res chain seq x y z
N MET A 1 -26.34 -8.11 12.28
CA MET A 1 -26.20 -9.18 11.26
C MET A 1 -24.99 -10.01 11.66
N ALA A 2 -25.20 -11.26 12.04
CA ALA A 2 -24.10 -12.19 12.37
C ALA A 2 -23.36 -12.51 11.08
N GLY A 3 -22.24 -11.82 10.82
CA GLY A 3 -21.37 -12.14 9.71
C GLY A 3 -20.81 -13.53 9.92
N THR A 4 -21.01 -14.43 8.96
CA THR A 4 -20.41 -15.76 8.97
C THR A 4 -18.90 -15.58 9.10
N ASN A 5 -18.31 -16.11 10.18
CA ASN A 5 -16.85 -16.09 10.32
C ASN A 5 -16.24 -16.74 9.06
N PRO A 6 -15.30 -16.07 8.37
CA PRO A 6 -14.70 -16.63 7.18
C PRO A 6 -14.05 -17.97 7.52
N ASN A 7 -14.23 -18.96 6.64
CA ASN A 7 -13.60 -20.26 6.82
C ASN A 7 -12.06 -20.06 6.90
N PRO A 8 -11.41 -20.47 8.01
CA PRO A 8 -9.99 -20.21 8.21
C PRO A 8 -9.12 -20.83 7.12
N ALA A 9 -9.53 -21.95 6.52
CA ALA A 9 -8.83 -22.54 5.39
C ALA A 9 -8.84 -21.64 4.15
N VAL A 10 -9.95 -20.95 3.89
CA VAL A 10 -10.07 -20.00 2.77
C VAL A 10 -9.22 -18.76 3.02
N PHE A 11 -9.22 -18.25 4.25
CA PHE A 11 -8.37 -17.12 4.65
C PHE A 11 -6.89 -17.46 4.46
N ILE A 12 -6.43 -18.57 5.06
CA ILE A 12 -5.03 -19.01 4.99
C ILE A 12 -4.64 -19.29 3.53
N GLY A 13 -5.49 -19.99 2.78
CA GLY A 13 -5.28 -20.22 1.36
C GLY A 13 -5.14 -18.91 0.57
N GLY A 14 -6.00 -17.93 0.85
CA GLY A 14 -5.93 -16.59 0.26
C GLY A 14 -4.63 -15.86 0.57
N VAL A 15 -4.13 -15.96 1.82
CA VAL A 15 -2.83 -15.36 2.22
C VAL A 15 -1.69 -15.98 1.41
N PHE A 16 -1.61 -17.31 1.34
CA PHE A 16 -0.55 -17.97 0.57
C PHE A 16 -0.64 -17.67 -0.92
N LEU A 17 -1.84 -17.62 -1.50
CA LEU A 17 -2.04 -17.24 -2.89
C LEU A 17 -1.61 -15.80 -3.16
N LEU A 18 -1.95 -14.86 -2.28
CA LEU A 18 -1.54 -13.46 -2.40
C LEU A 18 -0.01 -13.31 -2.28
N LEU A 19 0.62 -14.01 -1.33
CA LEU A 19 2.08 -14.02 -1.18
C LEU A 19 2.77 -14.65 -2.38
N ALA A 20 2.26 -15.77 -2.90
CA ALA A 20 2.77 -16.41 -4.11
C ALA A 20 2.63 -15.49 -5.32
N PHE A 21 1.48 -14.82 -5.48
CA PHE A 21 1.25 -13.83 -6.53
C PHE A 21 2.24 -12.67 -6.43
N ALA A 22 2.37 -12.06 -5.25
CA ALA A 22 3.34 -10.99 -5.02
C ALA A 22 4.78 -11.45 -5.33
N TYR A 23 5.17 -12.65 -4.88
CA TYR A 23 6.48 -13.22 -5.19
C TYR A 23 6.70 -13.34 -6.70
N VAL A 24 5.77 -13.91 -7.45
CA VAL A 24 5.90 -14.05 -8.91
C VAL A 24 6.02 -12.68 -9.58
N VAL A 25 5.16 -11.73 -9.19
CA VAL A 25 5.18 -10.37 -9.75
C VAL A 25 6.53 -9.71 -9.49
N PHE A 26 6.97 -9.60 -8.22
CA PHE A 26 8.19 -8.87 -7.89
C PHE A 26 9.48 -9.61 -8.25
N ARG A 27 9.55 -10.91 -8.00
CA ARG A 27 10.79 -11.69 -8.16
C ARG A 27 11.02 -12.15 -9.59
N VAL A 28 9.96 -12.47 -10.32
CA VAL A 28 10.04 -13.03 -11.67
C VAL A 28 9.78 -11.96 -12.71
N ILE A 29 8.59 -11.35 -12.71
CA ILE A 29 8.13 -10.46 -13.79
C ILE A 29 8.88 -9.12 -13.75
N VAL A 30 8.80 -8.42 -12.64
CA VAL A 30 9.43 -7.10 -12.42
C VAL A 30 10.94 -7.18 -12.61
N ARG A 31 11.58 -8.20 -12.04
CA ARG A 31 13.02 -8.41 -12.21
C ARG A 31 13.40 -8.67 -13.67
N ARG A 32 12.58 -9.42 -14.41
CA ARG A 32 12.80 -9.70 -15.82
C ARG A 32 12.67 -8.41 -16.65
N ASP A 33 11.69 -7.58 -16.37
CA ASP A 33 11.49 -6.32 -17.09
C ASP A 33 12.66 -5.37 -16.90
N TYR A 34 13.12 -5.17 -15.66
CA TYR A 34 14.32 -4.38 -15.39
C TYR A 34 15.57 -4.91 -16.10
N ARG A 35 15.70 -6.24 -16.25
CA ARG A 35 16.83 -6.86 -16.94
C ARG A 35 16.78 -6.68 -18.46
N LEU A 36 15.59 -6.73 -19.05
CA LEU A 36 15.40 -6.68 -20.50
C LEU A 36 15.26 -5.26 -21.04
N HIS A 37 14.59 -4.38 -20.30
CA HIS A 37 14.18 -3.06 -20.77
C HIS A 37 14.82 -1.92 -19.98
N GLY A 38 15.48 -2.19 -18.85
CA GLY A 38 15.96 -1.15 -17.92
C GLY A 38 14.86 -0.54 -17.05
N CYS A 39 13.61 -0.59 -17.50
CA CYS A 39 12.44 -0.04 -16.83
C CYS A 39 11.33 -1.08 -16.62
N LEU A 40 10.27 -0.66 -15.93
CA LEU A 40 9.04 -1.44 -15.87
C LEU A 40 8.25 -1.27 -17.16
N THR A 41 7.68 -2.35 -17.67
CA THR A 41 6.63 -2.25 -18.70
C THR A 41 5.30 -1.88 -18.05
N GLY A 42 4.39 -1.28 -18.82
CA GLY A 42 3.03 -1.00 -18.34
C GLY A 42 2.33 -2.22 -17.74
N TRP A 43 2.54 -3.41 -18.32
CA TRP A 43 1.99 -4.67 -17.81
C TRP A 43 2.56 -5.02 -16.43
N SER A 44 3.88 -4.97 -16.25
CA SER A 44 4.49 -5.25 -14.94
C SER A 44 4.06 -4.23 -13.88
N SER A 45 3.91 -2.95 -14.23
CA SER A 45 3.40 -1.93 -13.33
C SER A 45 1.94 -2.20 -12.93
N THR A 46 1.09 -2.63 -13.87
CA THR A 46 -0.29 -3.04 -13.55
C THR A 46 -0.33 -4.23 -12.60
N LEU A 47 0.51 -5.25 -12.82
CA LEU A 47 0.58 -6.41 -11.93
C LEU A 47 1.10 -6.05 -10.53
N GLN A 48 2.09 -5.15 -10.42
CA GLN A 48 2.53 -4.62 -9.14
C GLN A 48 1.39 -3.89 -8.41
N LEU A 49 0.64 -3.04 -9.14
CA LEU A 49 -0.50 -2.34 -8.57
C LEU A 49 -1.57 -3.32 -8.08
N LEU A 50 -1.87 -4.36 -8.84
CA LEU A 50 -2.80 -5.42 -8.42
C LEU A 50 -2.30 -6.16 -7.16
N ALA A 51 -1.01 -6.43 -7.03
CA ALA A 51 -0.45 -7.07 -5.84
C ALA A 51 -0.62 -6.19 -4.60
N PHE A 52 -0.34 -4.89 -4.71
CA PHE A 52 -0.54 -3.93 -3.61
C PHE A 52 -2.02 -3.72 -3.31
N THR A 53 -2.87 -3.57 -4.31
CA THR A 53 -4.33 -3.45 -4.13
C THR A 53 -4.89 -4.70 -3.46
N GLY A 54 -4.44 -5.90 -3.89
CA GLY A 54 -4.81 -7.16 -3.26
C GLY A 54 -4.42 -7.19 -1.79
N LEU A 55 -3.20 -6.78 -1.44
CA LEU A 55 -2.73 -6.66 -0.06
C LEU A 55 -3.58 -5.70 0.77
N MET A 56 -3.87 -4.51 0.25
CA MET A 56 -4.64 -3.48 0.95
C MET A 56 -6.13 -3.85 1.07
N ALA A 57 -6.68 -4.54 0.08
CA ALA A 57 -8.07 -4.99 0.07
C ALA A 57 -8.28 -6.27 0.90
N PHE A 58 -7.23 -7.05 1.14
CA PHE A 58 -7.32 -8.35 1.81
C PHE A 58 -8.07 -8.29 3.15
N PRO A 59 -7.79 -7.34 4.06
CA PRO A 59 -8.56 -7.20 5.29
C PRO A 59 -10.05 -6.95 5.05
N TYR A 60 -10.42 -6.20 4.02
CA TYR A 60 -11.82 -5.89 3.70
C TYR A 60 -12.60 -7.08 3.12
N LEU A 61 -11.91 -8.10 2.60
CA LEU A 61 -12.54 -9.33 2.10
C LEU A 61 -12.95 -10.27 3.24
N PHE A 62 -12.19 -10.26 4.34
CA PHE A 62 -12.35 -11.24 5.41
C PHE A 62 -12.82 -10.64 6.73
N ASN A 63 -12.72 -9.32 6.92
CA ASN A 63 -13.28 -8.65 8.08
C ASN A 63 -14.72 -8.17 7.80
N PRO A 64 -15.62 -8.17 8.81
CA PRO A 64 -16.97 -7.64 8.66
C PRO A 64 -16.94 -6.19 8.17
N PRO A 65 -17.84 -5.69 7.30
CA PRO A 65 -17.75 -4.35 6.71
C PRO A 65 -17.57 -3.20 7.70
N ALA A 66 -18.12 -3.35 8.90
CA ALA A 66 -17.99 -2.37 9.97
C ALA A 66 -16.63 -2.41 10.69
N TRP A 67 -15.74 -3.38 10.42
CA TRP A 67 -14.52 -3.65 11.19
C TRP A 67 -13.68 -2.41 11.49
N THR A 68 -13.41 -1.57 10.49
CA THR A 68 -12.67 -0.32 10.67
C THR A 68 -13.41 0.68 11.57
N LEU A 69 -14.73 0.84 11.37
CA LEU A 69 -15.56 1.74 12.17
C LEU A 69 -15.70 1.22 13.62
N SER A 70 -15.93 -0.08 13.78
CA SER A 70 -16.00 -0.78 15.06
C SER A 70 -14.70 -0.62 15.83
N TRP A 71 -13.54 -0.70 15.17
CA TRP A 71 -12.25 -0.50 15.84
C TRP A 71 -12.02 0.96 16.23
N MET A 72 -12.34 1.90 15.34
CA MET A 72 -12.23 3.33 15.63
C MET A 72 -13.19 3.80 16.72
N LEU A 73 -14.38 3.19 16.84
CA LEU A 73 -15.43 3.64 17.77
C LEU A 73 -15.54 2.80 19.05
N ALA A 74 -15.12 1.53 19.04
CA ALA A 74 -15.29 0.61 20.18
C ALA A 74 -13.99 0.20 20.87
N GLY A 75 -12.81 0.60 20.36
CA GLY A 75 -11.54 0.32 21.02
C GLY A 75 -11.28 1.23 22.25
N PRO A 76 -10.49 0.78 23.25
CA PRO A 76 -10.04 1.60 24.40
C PRO A 76 -9.15 2.80 24.01
N THR A 77 -8.87 2.99 22.72
CA THR A 77 -7.97 4.00 22.17
C THR A 77 -8.44 5.41 22.54
N SER A 78 -7.58 6.19 23.19
CA SER A 78 -7.92 7.57 23.59
C SER A 78 -8.20 8.47 22.39
N ARG A 79 -9.06 9.48 22.56
CA ARG A 79 -9.38 10.48 21.51
C ARG A 79 -8.10 11.14 20.95
N HIS A 80 -7.10 11.40 21.79
CA HIS A 80 -5.83 12.00 21.36
C HIS A 80 -5.05 11.08 20.43
N GLN A 81 -5.00 9.79 20.74
CA GLN A 81 -4.36 8.78 19.90
C GLN A 81 -5.09 8.61 18.56
N GLN A 82 -6.43 8.67 18.56
CA GLN A 82 -7.21 8.66 17.31
C GLN A 82 -6.90 9.86 16.42
N ILE A 83 -6.89 11.07 16.99
CA ILE A 83 -6.55 12.31 16.27
C ILE A 83 -5.13 12.24 15.72
N LEU A 84 -4.16 11.82 16.54
CA LEU A 84 -2.77 11.67 16.12
C LEU A 84 -2.64 10.71 14.94
N GLY A 85 -3.24 9.52 15.04
CA GLY A 85 -3.23 8.56 13.95
C GLY A 85 -3.88 9.10 12.68
N LEU A 86 -4.99 9.85 12.80
CA LEU A 86 -5.66 10.47 11.64
C LEU A 86 -4.77 11.51 10.96
N VAL A 87 -4.10 12.37 11.74
CA VAL A 87 -3.14 13.34 11.20
C VAL A 87 -2.00 12.64 10.47
N ILE A 88 -1.47 11.55 11.02
CA ILE A 88 -0.42 10.74 10.37
C ILE A 88 -0.93 10.13 9.06
N ILE A 89 -2.16 9.60 9.03
CA ILE A 89 -2.79 9.06 7.80
C ILE A 89 -2.93 10.17 6.74
N LEU A 90 -3.46 11.33 7.10
CA LEU A 90 -3.65 12.44 6.17
C LEU A 90 -2.30 12.93 5.59
N LEU A 91 -1.27 13.00 6.43
CA LEU A 91 0.09 13.32 5.99
C LEU A 91 0.64 12.22 5.05
N GLY A 92 0.43 10.96 5.39
CA GLY A 92 0.80 9.82 4.54
C GLY A 92 0.13 9.86 3.17
N PHE A 93 -1.17 10.20 3.11
CA PHE A 93 -1.91 10.41 1.86
C PHE A 93 -1.32 11.55 1.05
N LEU A 94 -1.09 12.70 1.68
CA LEU A 94 -0.53 13.87 1.02
C LEU A 94 0.86 13.56 0.45
N VAL A 95 1.72 12.87 1.20
CA VAL A 95 3.05 12.48 0.73
C VAL A 95 2.95 11.44 -0.38
N ALA A 96 2.19 10.36 -0.19
CA ALA A 96 2.08 9.28 -1.17
C ALA A 96 1.51 9.77 -2.50
N PHE A 97 0.32 10.36 -2.49
CA PHE A 97 -0.39 10.76 -3.70
C PHE A 97 0.05 12.13 -4.21
N GLY A 98 0.45 13.05 -3.33
CA GLY A 98 1.01 14.34 -3.75
C GLY A 98 2.32 14.18 -4.50
N THR A 99 3.20 13.25 -4.06
CA THR A 99 4.43 12.96 -4.81
C THR A 99 4.15 12.25 -6.13
N MET A 100 3.20 11.30 -6.17
CA MET A 100 2.75 10.69 -7.42
C MET A 100 2.17 11.71 -8.42
N GLY A 101 1.35 12.65 -7.94
CA GLY A 101 0.80 13.74 -8.74
C GLY A 101 1.88 14.70 -9.24
N TRP A 102 2.82 15.09 -8.37
CA TRP A 102 3.92 16.00 -8.70
C TRP A 102 4.86 15.44 -9.77
N PHE A 103 5.23 14.17 -9.66
CA PHE A 103 6.20 13.55 -10.59
C PHE A 103 5.56 12.97 -11.86
N GLY A 104 4.23 12.84 -11.86
CA GLY A 104 3.47 12.16 -12.88
C GLY A 104 3.40 10.65 -12.63
N ILE A 105 2.22 10.08 -12.89
CA ILE A 105 1.90 8.66 -12.68
C ILE A 105 2.96 7.75 -13.34
N ARG A 106 3.37 8.03 -14.58
CA ARG A 106 4.34 7.19 -15.29
C ARG A 106 5.66 7.06 -14.54
N ARG A 107 6.18 8.15 -13.98
CA ARG A 107 7.42 8.13 -13.20
C ARG A 107 7.24 7.44 -11.86
N ALA A 108 6.12 7.66 -11.18
CA ALA A 108 5.81 6.97 -9.93
C ALA A 108 5.74 5.45 -10.09
N PHE A 109 5.31 4.98 -11.26
CA PHE A 109 5.28 3.56 -11.64
C PHE A 109 6.56 3.05 -12.31
N GLY A 110 7.65 3.84 -12.33
CA GLY A 110 8.93 3.43 -12.89
C GLY A 110 8.93 3.21 -14.41
N LEU A 111 7.99 3.84 -15.13
CA LEU A 111 7.84 3.75 -16.59
C LEU A 111 8.67 4.80 -17.35
N ASP A 112 9.31 5.75 -16.67
CA ASP A 112 10.04 6.86 -17.29
C ASP A 112 11.46 7.00 -16.70
N GLU A 113 12.47 6.93 -17.56
CA GLU A 113 13.90 6.85 -17.19
C GLU A 113 14.68 8.14 -17.42
N LYS A 114 14.03 9.25 -17.78
CA LYS A 114 14.74 10.49 -18.14
C LYS A 114 15.45 11.14 -16.93
N GLY A 115 16.67 10.69 -16.66
CA GLY A 115 17.64 11.28 -15.74
C GLY A 115 17.36 11.03 -14.25
N LEU A 116 18.42 11.10 -13.44
CA LEU A 116 18.31 11.05 -11.99
C LEU A 116 17.78 12.39 -11.46
N ILE A 117 16.58 12.37 -10.88
CA ILE A 117 16.02 13.55 -10.22
C ILE A 117 16.43 13.56 -8.76
N SER A 118 17.13 14.61 -8.36
CA SER A 118 17.61 14.81 -6.98
C SER A 118 17.00 16.06 -6.33
N THR A 119 15.94 16.62 -6.90
CA THR A 119 15.26 17.83 -6.38
C THR A 119 13.96 17.48 -5.65
N GLY A 120 13.49 18.39 -4.79
CA GLY A 120 12.25 18.21 -4.02
C GLY A 120 12.32 17.02 -3.05
N PRO A 121 11.21 16.24 -2.89
CA PRO A 121 11.17 15.07 -2.02
C PRO A 121 12.25 14.01 -2.28
N TYR A 122 12.78 13.93 -3.51
CA TYR A 122 13.87 13.02 -3.86
C TYR A 122 15.21 13.36 -3.19
N ARG A 123 15.34 14.55 -2.58
CA ARG A 123 16.49 14.90 -1.72
C ARG A 123 16.53 14.09 -0.43
N LEU A 124 15.37 13.64 0.05
CA LEU A 124 15.25 12.90 1.30
C LEU A 124 15.23 11.39 1.06
N THR A 125 14.53 10.92 0.03
CA THR A 125 14.40 9.49 -0.28
C THR A 125 14.18 9.25 -1.76
N ARG A 126 14.68 8.11 -2.28
CA ARG A 126 14.44 7.70 -3.68
C ARG A 126 13.01 7.23 -3.95
N ASN A 127 12.20 7.02 -2.91
CA ASN A 127 10.82 6.56 -3.05
C ASN A 127 9.91 7.29 -2.05
N PRO A 128 9.65 8.60 -2.25
CA PRO A 128 8.84 9.39 -1.34
C PRO A 128 7.40 8.86 -1.21
N GLN A 129 6.88 8.21 -2.24
CA GLN A 129 5.60 7.52 -2.21
C GLN A 129 5.56 6.34 -1.23
N ILE A 130 6.67 5.61 -1.06
CA ILE A 130 6.80 4.52 -0.09
C ILE A 130 6.82 5.10 1.33
N LEU A 131 7.50 6.24 1.54
CA LEU A 131 7.45 6.95 2.83
C LEU A 131 6.02 7.34 3.19
N GLY A 132 5.26 7.88 2.23
CA GLY A 132 3.84 8.15 2.42
C GLY A 132 3.04 6.88 2.77
N GLY A 133 3.29 5.78 2.07
CA GLY A 133 2.69 4.47 2.38
C GLY A 133 2.99 3.98 3.80
N TYR A 134 4.23 4.12 4.29
CA TYR A 134 4.58 3.78 5.68
C TYR A 134 3.81 4.66 6.68
N LEU A 135 3.67 5.95 6.43
CA LEU A 135 2.88 6.83 7.29
C LEU A 135 1.42 6.37 7.36
N LEU A 136 0.82 5.92 6.25
CA LEU A 136 -0.53 5.34 6.28
C LEU A 136 -0.62 4.14 7.24
N VAL A 137 0.32 3.20 7.14
CA VAL A 137 0.36 2.00 8.00
C VAL A 137 0.59 2.39 9.46
N ILE A 138 1.53 3.30 9.73
CA ILE A 138 1.82 3.80 11.08
C ILE A 138 0.59 4.47 11.67
N GLY A 139 -0.08 5.35 10.91
CA GLY A 139 -1.26 6.05 11.40
C GLY A 139 -2.42 5.10 11.74
N VAL A 140 -2.65 4.07 10.93
CA VAL A 140 -3.60 2.98 11.25
C VAL A 140 -3.17 2.21 12.49
N THR A 141 -1.88 1.91 12.62
CA THR A 141 -1.33 1.19 13.79
C THR A 141 -1.40 2.03 15.06
N VAL A 142 -1.22 3.35 14.98
CA VAL A 142 -1.38 4.26 16.12
C VAL A 142 -2.84 4.26 16.59
N GLN A 143 -3.81 4.09 15.69
CA GLN A 143 -5.22 3.97 16.08
C GLN A 143 -5.56 2.59 16.66
N TRP A 144 -4.62 1.63 16.62
CA TRP A 144 -4.80 0.29 17.16
C TRP A 144 -4.91 0.33 18.70
N PRO A 145 -5.89 -0.37 19.28
CA PRO A 145 -6.07 -0.47 20.74
C PRO A 145 -5.05 -1.36 21.45
#